data_AF-A0A1A8ZU05-F1
#
_entry.id   AF-A0A1A8ZU05-F1
#
_cell.length_a   1.000
_cell.length_b   1.000
_cell.length_c   1.000
_cell.angle_alpha   90.00
_cell.angle_beta   90.00
_cell.angle_gamma   90.00
#
_symmetry.space_group_name_H-M   'P 1'
#
loop_
_entity.id
_entity.type
_entity.pdbx_description
1 polymer ?
#
loop_
_entity_poly.entity_id
_entity_poly.type
_entity_poly.pdbx_seq_one_letter_code
_entity_poly.pdbx_strand_id
1 'polypeptide(L)'
;MPNEQLRRMDAFTFPSYSIDLATGEALFDYALTGPDGEQRFTEAITLPLPAEPVSDETAATLTRVLELLHVVAGVSYYKAAAPGRLVLPAPLGAAAVELVTAVYTKGLAEYAYRNQLPHVLELRPEVPAGEVAPPRVYDDSDRRPLSAVGGGKDSIVTLEALRRAGFDPVPFSVNPNHVIVSVNEASDLVPLAARRRIDPVLFDLNAAGARNGHIPVTAINSLIAVATAVLHGLGPVVMSNERSASDPNLVWNGHEINHQWSKGVEAEGLLRSALAEHAGLTEPYFSLLRSLSELHIARLFAEIDRYDAVVTSCNAAFKLRDASDRWCRDCPKCRFVFLAMAPFMTRERITRIFGGDLLADPTQIPGYRELLGVDGHKPFECVGEVEESVVALSLLAQQEQWRDAPVVRALVDALPDTAWSAAATSDVFTPGGPNFVPQRYAAALTALAWASLPG
;
A
#
# COMPACT_ATOMS: atom_id res chain seq x y z
N MET A 1 12.78 5.00 -34.19
CA MET A 1 12.91 4.05 -33.05
C MET A 1 11.72 4.26 -32.12
N PRO A 2 11.04 3.22 -31.61
CA PRO A 2 9.82 3.38 -30.78
C PRO A 2 9.95 4.39 -29.63
N ASN A 3 11.14 4.47 -29.01
CA ASN A 3 11.40 5.43 -27.93
C ASN A 3 11.43 6.89 -28.36
N GLU A 4 11.85 7.18 -29.59
CA GLU A 4 11.90 8.55 -30.10
C GLU A 4 10.48 9.08 -30.36
N GLN A 5 9.60 8.19 -30.84
CA GLN A 5 8.17 8.46 -31.00
C GLN A 5 7.50 8.69 -29.64
N LEU A 6 7.75 7.83 -28.64
CA LEU A 6 7.18 7.99 -27.29
C LEU A 6 7.60 9.29 -26.61
N ARG A 7 8.85 9.75 -26.82
CA ARG A 7 9.33 11.03 -26.27
C ARG A 7 8.64 12.26 -26.88
N ARG A 8 7.99 12.09 -28.03
CA ARG A 8 7.24 13.12 -28.74
C ARG A 8 5.73 13.00 -28.54
N MET A 9 5.26 12.17 -27.60
CA MET A 9 3.84 12.14 -27.24
C MET A 9 3.48 13.39 -26.45
N ASP A 10 2.40 14.05 -26.84
CA ASP A 10 1.98 15.35 -26.30
C ASP A 10 0.82 15.23 -25.32
N ALA A 11 -0.02 14.20 -25.45
CA ALA A 11 -1.18 14.00 -24.59
C ALA A 11 -1.38 12.54 -24.17
N PHE A 12 -1.93 12.36 -22.97
CA PHE A 12 -2.47 11.10 -22.46
C PHE A 12 -3.99 11.23 -22.28
N THR A 13 -4.73 10.25 -22.78
CA THR A 13 -6.20 10.24 -22.81
C THR A 13 -6.76 8.88 -22.40
N PHE A 14 -8.07 8.86 -22.12
CA PHE A 14 -8.81 7.71 -21.59
C PHE A 14 -9.99 7.37 -22.53
N PRO A 15 -9.74 6.71 -23.68
CA PRO A 15 -10.76 6.60 -24.74
C PRO A 15 -12.06 5.92 -24.33
N SER A 16 -11.97 4.83 -23.55
CA SER A 16 -13.15 4.05 -23.18
C SER A 16 -12.89 3.18 -21.95
N TYR A 17 -13.94 2.77 -21.27
CA TYR A 17 -13.93 1.63 -20.37
C TYR A 17 -15.23 0.83 -20.53
N SER A 18 -15.21 -0.43 -20.11
CA SER A 18 -16.39 -1.30 -20.09
C SER A 18 -16.33 -2.27 -18.92
N ILE A 19 -17.47 -2.84 -18.54
CA ILE A 19 -17.59 -3.93 -17.56
C ILE A 19 -18.59 -4.95 -18.06
N ASP A 20 -18.19 -6.22 -18.08
CA ASP A 20 -19.08 -7.35 -18.31
C ASP A 20 -19.45 -8.00 -16.96
N LEU A 21 -20.68 -7.78 -16.50
CA LEU A 21 -21.18 -8.34 -15.24
C LEU A 21 -21.42 -9.86 -15.28
N ALA A 22 -21.35 -10.51 -16.45
CA ALA A 22 -21.40 -11.96 -16.55
C ALA A 22 -20.05 -12.62 -16.27
N THR A 23 -18.94 -11.90 -16.50
CA THR A 23 -17.56 -12.40 -16.29
C THR A 23 -16.81 -11.66 -15.19
N GLY A 24 -17.29 -10.48 -14.78
CA GLY A 24 -16.59 -9.57 -13.88
C GLY A 24 -15.43 -8.82 -14.53
N GLU A 25 -15.23 -8.93 -15.85
CA GLU A 25 -14.12 -8.29 -16.55
C GLU A 25 -14.42 -6.81 -16.86
N ALA A 26 -13.63 -5.93 -16.28
CA ALA A 26 -13.54 -4.52 -16.65
C ALA A 26 -12.34 -4.30 -17.58
N LEU A 27 -12.57 -3.62 -18.70
CA LEU A 27 -11.53 -3.21 -19.65
C LEU A 27 -11.38 -1.69 -19.61
N PHE A 28 -10.14 -1.22 -19.56
CA PHE A 28 -9.79 0.20 -19.52
C PHE A 28 -8.84 0.55 -20.65
N ASP A 29 -9.28 1.40 -21.57
CA ASP A 29 -8.45 1.84 -22.69
C ASP A 29 -7.73 3.14 -22.37
N TYR A 30 -6.50 3.24 -22.86
CA TYR A 30 -5.64 4.40 -22.74
C TYR A 30 -4.98 4.71 -24.08
N ALA A 31 -4.71 6.00 -24.34
CA ALA A 31 -3.96 6.40 -25.51
C ALA A 31 -2.95 7.51 -25.21
N LEU A 32 -1.74 7.33 -25.73
CA LEU A 32 -0.71 8.35 -25.89
C LEU A 32 -0.76 8.86 -27.32
N THR A 33 -0.89 10.17 -27.52
CA THR A 33 -0.99 10.79 -28.84
C THR A 33 0.06 11.87 -29.03
N GLY A 34 0.66 11.94 -30.22
CA GLY A 34 1.61 12.99 -30.63
C GLY A 34 1.67 13.14 -32.15
N PRO A 35 2.53 14.02 -32.68
CA PRO A 35 2.67 14.28 -34.13
C PRO A 35 3.06 13.05 -34.94
N ASP A 36 3.74 12.09 -34.31
CA ASP A 36 4.23 10.87 -34.97
C ASP A 36 3.26 9.68 -34.81
N GLY A 37 2.04 9.90 -34.31
CA GLY A 37 0.99 8.90 -34.21
C GLY A 37 0.48 8.66 -32.80
N GLU A 38 -0.11 7.48 -32.60
CA GLU A 38 -0.80 7.08 -31.39
C GLU A 38 -0.31 5.72 -30.89
N GLN A 39 -0.16 5.59 -29.58
CA GLN A 39 0.07 4.32 -28.89
C GLN A 39 -1.12 4.03 -27.97
N ARG A 40 -1.77 2.88 -28.17
CA ARG A 40 -2.91 2.43 -27.37
C ARG A 40 -2.51 1.34 -26.37
N PHE A 41 -3.28 1.25 -25.29
CA PHE A 41 -3.19 0.19 -24.29
C PHE A 41 -4.59 -0.17 -23.81
N THR A 42 -4.77 -1.43 -23.43
CA THR A 42 -5.97 -1.91 -22.74
C THR A 42 -5.56 -2.68 -21.49
N GLU A 43 -5.95 -2.16 -20.33
CA GLU A 43 -5.82 -2.86 -19.05
C GLU A 43 -7.08 -3.71 -18.77
N ALA A 44 -6.90 -4.91 -18.23
CA ALA A 44 -8.01 -5.74 -17.80
C ALA A 44 -8.00 -5.97 -16.28
N ILE A 45 -9.15 -5.78 -15.64
CA ILE A 45 -9.37 -6.08 -14.22
C ILE A 45 -10.55 -7.03 -14.10
N THR A 46 -10.34 -8.23 -13.58
CA THR A 46 -11.40 -9.20 -13.31
C THR A 46 -11.79 -9.13 -11.84
N LEU A 47 -13.01 -8.68 -11.55
CA LEU A 47 -13.60 -8.65 -10.22
C LEU A 47 -14.26 -10.02 -9.91
N PRO A 48 -14.16 -10.53 -8.68
CA PRO A 48 -14.89 -11.74 -8.31
C PRO A 48 -16.39 -11.42 -8.28
N LEU A 49 -17.21 -12.22 -8.95
CA LEU A 49 -18.66 -12.03 -8.98
C LEU A 49 -19.33 -12.60 -7.71
N PRO A 50 -20.40 -11.97 -7.20
CA PRO A 50 -21.25 -12.53 -6.16
C PRO A 50 -22.09 -13.69 -6.72
N ALA A 51 -22.61 -14.53 -5.83
CA ALA A 51 -23.52 -15.61 -6.22
C ALA A 51 -24.91 -15.09 -6.65
N GLU A 52 -25.33 -13.96 -6.08
CA GLU A 52 -26.62 -13.33 -6.36
C GLU A 52 -26.50 -12.28 -7.47
N PRO A 53 -27.56 -12.06 -8.26
CA PRO A 53 -27.59 -10.99 -9.25
C PRO A 53 -27.36 -9.61 -8.63
N VAL A 54 -26.61 -8.76 -9.33
CA VAL A 54 -26.33 -7.39 -8.92
C VAL A 54 -27.58 -6.52 -9.12
N SER A 55 -27.92 -5.69 -8.12
CA SER A 55 -29.03 -4.73 -8.23
C SER A 55 -28.66 -3.55 -9.13
N ASP A 56 -29.67 -2.84 -9.66
CA ASP A 56 -29.44 -1.63 -10.47
C ASP A 56 -28.69 -0.54 -9.69
N GLU A 57 -28.94 -0.44 -8.38
CA GLU A 57 -28.25 0.51 -7.50
C GLU A 57 -26.77 0.14 -7.34
N THR A 58 -26.46 -1.12 -7.04
CA THR A 58 -25.09 -1.60 -6.94
C THR A 58 -24.34 -1.45 -8.27
N ALA A 59 -24.99 -1.76 -9.40
CA ALA A 59 -24.41 -1.59 -10.73
C ALA A 59 -24.10 -0.11 -11.01
N ALA A 60 -25.01 0.81 -10.71
CA ALA A 60 -24.79 2.24 -10.89
C ALA A 60 -23.65 2.78 -10.01
N THR A 61 -23.57 2.38 -8.74
CA THR A 61 -22.46 2.76 -7.84
C THR A 61 -21.14 2.16 -8.31
N LEU A 62 -21.13 0.89 -8.75
CA LEU A 62 -19.94 0.26 -9.31
C LEU A 62 -19.42 1.02 -10.53
N THR A 63 -20.28 1.42 -11.46
CA THR A 63 -19.90 2.23 -12.62
C THR A 63 -19.14 3.50 -12.20
N ARG A 64 -19.63 4.23 -11.20
CA ARG A 64 -18.96 5.44 -10.68
C ARG A 64 -17.59 5.14 -10.06
N VAL A 65 -17.44 4.02 -9.35
CA VAL A 65 -16.13 3.59 -8.83
C VAL A 65 -15.17 3.22 -9.96
N LEU A 66 -15.66 2.55 -11.02
CA LEU A 66 -14.86 2.19 -12.19
C LEU A 66 -14.39 3.42 -13.00
N GLU A 67 -15.17 4.50 -13.03
CA GLU A 67 -14.74 5.77 -13.64
C GLU A 67 -13.49 6.35 -12.94
N LEU A 68 -13.48 6.33 -11.60
CA LEU A 68 -12.29 6.74 -10.83
C LEU A 68 -11.13 5.75 -11.03
N LEU A 69 -11.41 4.45 -11.08
CA LEU A 69 -10.39 3.43 -11.33
C LEU A 69 -9.75 3.60 -12.71
N HIS A 70 -10.54 3.93 -13.74
CA HIS A 70 -10.06 4.16 -15.10
C HIS A 70 -8.97 5.23 -15.10
N VAL A 71 -9.25 6.38 -14.50
CA VAL A 71 -8.30 7.51 -14.46
C VAL A 71 -7.10 7.22 -13.57
N VAL A 72 -7.29 6.60 -12.39
CA VAL A 72 -6.20 6.31 -11.45
C VAL A 72 -5.27 5.21 -11.96
N ALA A 73 -5.78 4.14 -12.58
CA ALA A 73 -4.97 3.06 -13.11
C ALA A 73 -4.11 3.48 -14.31
N GLY A 74 -4.54 4.52 -15.04
CA GLY A 74 -3.85 5.09 -16.20
C GLY A 74 -2.43 5.57 -15.94
N VAL A 75 -2.05 5.86 -14.68
CA VAL A 75 -0.65 6.18 -14.30
C VAL A 75 0.35 5.13 -14.75
N SER A 76 -0.09 3.86 -14.85
CA SER A 76 0.72 2.73 -15.31
C SER A 76 1.21 2.91 -16.74
N TYR A 77 0.40 3.57 -17.58
CA TYR A 77 0.64 3.78 -19.01
C TYR A 77 1.13 5.19 -19.32
N TYR A 78 0.64 6.20 -18.60
CA TYR A 78 1.11 7.58 -18.68
C TYR A 78 2.64 7.66 -18.59
N LYS A 79 3.24 6.92 -17.65
CA LYS A 79 4.68 6.94 -17.41
C LYS A 79 5.54 6.50 -18.59
N ALA A 80 5.00 5.78 -19.58
CA ALA A 80 5.77 5.34 -20.74
C ALA A 80 6.32 6.54 -21.55
N ALA A 81 5.60 7.68 -21.52
CA ALA A 81 5.98 8.91 -22.20
C ALA A 81 5.98 10.17 -21.31
N ALA A 82 5.13 10.21 -20.27
CA ALA A 82 4.90 11.37 -19.39
C ALA A 82 4.64 12.70 -20.14
N PRO A 83 3.63 12.73 -21.04
CA PRO A 83 3.27 13.94 -21.78
C PRO A 83 2.85 15.08 -20.85
N GLY A 84 2.98 16.32 -21.32
CA GLY A 84 2.58 17.52 -20.57
C GLY A 84 1.06 17.70 -20.45
N ARG A 85 0.27 17.05 -21.33
CA ARG A 85 -1.19 17.14 -21.30
C ARG A 85 -1.81 15.84 -20.81
N LEU A 86 -2.68 15.96 -19.81
CA LEU A 86 -3.49 14.88 -19.25
C LEU A 86 -4.96 15.23 -19.46
N VAL A 87 -5.64 14.59 -20.40
CA VAL A 87 -7.02 14.94 -20.77
C VAL A 87 -7.98 13.91 -20.19
N LEU A 88 -8.87 14.35 -19.29
CA LEU A 88 -9.81 13.45 -18.61
C LEU A 88 -10.96 13.00 -19.54
N PRO A 89 -11.56 11.81 -19.31
CA PRO A 89 -12.56 11.25 -20.23
C PRO A 89 -13.91 11.98 -20.19
N ALA A 90 -14.23 12.63 -19.07
CA ALA A 90 -15.53 13.25 -18.81
C ALA A 90 -15.37 14.40 -17.80
N PRO A 91 -16.38 15.27 -17.65
CA PRO A 91 -16.47 16.16 -16.50
C PRO A 91 -16.43 15.35 -15.19
N LEU A 92 -15.62 15.80 -14.23
CA LEU A 92 -15.50 15.21 -12.91
C LEU A 92 -15.72 16.28 -11.83
N GLY A 93 -16.24 15.86 -10.68
CA GLY A 93 -16.41 16.72 -9.51
C GLY A 93 -15.09 17.20 -8.93
N ALA A 94 -15.14 18.18 -8.02
CA ALA A 94 -13.95 18.82 -7.47
C ALA A 94 -13.07 17.81 -6.72
N ALA A 95 -13.65 16.96 -5.87
CA ALA A 95 -12.89 15.96 -5.13
C ALA A 95 -12.24 14.91 -6.05
N ALA A 96 -12.93 14.50 -7.13
CA ALA A 96 -12.38 13.57 -8.11
C ALA A 96 -11.21 14.19 -8.89
N VAL A 97 -11.33 15.46 -9.30
CA VAL A 97 -10.24 16.20 -9.96
C VAL A 97 -9.04 16.38 -9.02
N GLU A 98 -9.28 16.66 -7.74
CA GLU A 98 -8.22 16.80 -6.73
C GLU A 98 -7.48 15.47 -6.52
N LEU A 99 -8.20 14.36 -6.37
CA LEU A 99 -7.61 13.02 -6.30
C LEU A 99 -6.75 12.72 -7.53
N VAL A 100 -7.29 12.92 -8.74
CA VAL A 100 -6.57 12.63 -9.99
C VAL A 100 -5.33 13.51 -10.11
N THR A 101 -5.44 14.80 -9.80
CA THR A 101 -4.29 15.72 -9.79
C THR A 101 -3.20 15.22 -8.84
N ALA A 102 -3.56 14.84 -7.61
CA ALA A 102 -2.60 14.37 -6.63
C ALA A 102 -1.99 13.01 -7.01
N VAL A 103 -2.76 12.08 -7.57
CA VAL A 103 -2.26 10.79 -8.06
C VAL A 103 -1.19 10.98 -9.13
N TYR A 104 -1.38 11.91 -10.06
CA TYR A 104 -0.43 12.16 -11.15
C TYR A 104 0.75 13.08 -10.77
N THR A 105 0.60 13.94 -9.76
CA THR A 105 1.67 14.87 -9.33
C THR A 105 2.47 14.34 -8.14
N LYS A 106 1.79 13.86 -7.08
CA LYS A 106 2.37 13.32 -5.85
C LYS A 106 2.59 11.82 -5.92
N GLY A 107 1.61 11.08 -6.45
CA GLY A 107 1.75 9.62 -6.62
C GLY A 107 2.85 9.21 -7.60
N LEU A 108 3.13 10.05 -8.62
CA LEU A 108 4.25 9.87 -9.55
C LEU A 108 5.49 10.68 -9.19
N ALA A 109 5.56 11.29 -7.99
CA ALA A 109 6.66 12.18 -7.62
C ALA A 109 8.03 11.49 -7.64
N GLU A 110 8.14 10.24 -7.15
CA GLU A 110 9.38 9.48 -7.27
C GLU A 110 9.75 9.19 -8.73
N TYR A 111 8.76 8.82 -9.54
CA TYR A 111 8.97 8.59 -10.97
C TYR A 111 9.49 9.86 -11.65
N ALA A 112 8.90 11.02 -11.33
CA ALA A 112 9.32 12.32 -11.83
C ALA A 112 10.76 12.66 -11.40
N TYR A 113 11.09 12.48 -10.12
CA TYR A 113 12.44 12.68 -9.59
C TYR A 113 13.47 11.79 -10.29
N ARG A 114 13.23 10.47 -10.37
CA ARG A 114 14.17 9.54 -10.99
C ARG A 114 14.37 9.76 -12.48
N ASN A 115 13.34 10.25 -13.19
CA ASN A 115 13.39 10.52 -14.62
C ASN A 115 13.69 12.00 -14.95
N GLN A 116 13.94 12.85 -13.94
CA GLN A 116 14.20 14.29 -14.10
C GLN A 116 13.08 15.03 -14.87
N LEU A 117 11.83 14.80 -14.47
CA LEU A 117 10.62 15.36 -15.10
C LEU A 117 9.89 16.32 -14.16
N PRO A 118 10.44 17.52 -13.88
CA PRO A 118 9.84 18.45 -12.92
C PRO A 118 8.41 18.87 -13.30
N HIS A 119 8.09 18.92 -14.59
CA HIS A 119 6.75 19.27 -15.08
C HIS A 119 5.66 18.30 -14.60
N VAL A 120 6.02 17.04 -14.28
CA VAL A 120 5.07 16.06 -13.75
C VAL A 120 4.52 16.48 -12.39
N LEU A 121 5.33 17.15 -11.56
CA LEU A 121 4.95 17.63 -10.22
C LEU A 121 3.93 18.78 -10.28
N GLU A 122 3.83 19.44 -11.42
CA GLU A 122 2.98 20.60 -11.65
C GLU A 122 1.84 20.33 -12.65
N LEU A 123 1.63 19.07 -13.04
CA LEU A 123 0.55 18.71 -13.95
C LEU A 123 -0.80 19.23 -13.46
N ARG A 124 -1.61 19.64 -14.43
CA ARG A 124 -3.02 20.00 -14.23
C ARG A 124 -3.83 19.18 -15.22
N PRO A 125 -4.75 18.31 -14.76
CA PRO A 125 -5.65 17.62 -15.66
C PRO A 125 -6.51 18.62 -16.45
N GLU A 126 -6.63 18.40 -17.76
CA GLU A 126 -7.59 19.07 -18.61
C GLU A 126 -8.95 18.39 -18.43
N VAL A 127 -9.86 19.07 -17.72
CA VAL A 127 -11.21 18.57 -17.44
C VAL A 127 -12.16 19.04 -18.55
N PRO A 128 -12.83 18.13 -19.28
CA PRO A 128 -13.86 18.51 -20.24
C PRO A 128 -14.98 19.33 -19.60
N ALA A 129 -15.52 20.30 -20.34
CA ALA A 129 -16.68 21.06 -19.89
C ALA A 129 -17.95 20.19 -19.85
N GLY A 130 -18.76 20.36 -18.81
CA GLY A 130 -20.06 19.71 -18.68
C GLY A 130 -20.52 19.64 -17.22
N GLU A 131 -21.73 19.14 -17.01
CA GLU A 131 -22.30 18.95 -15.68
C GLU A 131 -21.99 17.55 -15.15
N VAL A 132 -21.68 17.47 -13.85
CA VAL A 132 -21.46 16.21 -13.14
C VAL A 132 -22.78 15.83 -12.48
N ALA A 133 -23.40 14.74 -12.94
CA ALA A 133 -24.63 14.26 -12.34
C ALA A 133 -24.36 13.78 -10.89
N PRO A 134 -25.15 14.23 -9.90
CA PRO A 134 -24.95 13.85 -8.50
C PRO A 134 -25.13 12.33 -8.33
N PRO A 135 -24.34 11.68 -7.44
CA PRO A 135 -24.54 10.27 -7.15
C PRO A 135 -25.80 10.06 -6.29
N ARG A 136 -26.28 8.82 -6.27
CA ARG A 136 -27.21 8.38 -5.22
C ARG A 136 -26.38 7.98 -4.00
N VAL A 137 -26.90 8.27 -2.81
CA VAL A 137 -26.27 7.83 -1.56
C VAL A 137 -26.30 6.31 -1.50
N TYR A 138 -25.14 5.70 -1.28
CA TYR A 138 -24.96 4.28 -1.05
C TYR A 138 -24.35 4.11 0.35
N ASP A 139 -25.17 3.70 1.31
CA ASP A 139 -24.71 3.51 2.69
C ASP A 139 -24.07 2.13 2.86
N ASP A 140 -22.77 2.15 3.14
CA ASP A 140 -21.92 1.01 3.40
C ASP A 140 -21.32 0.99 4.81
N SER A 141 -21.67 1.98 5.64
CA SER A 141 -21.08 2.18 6.97
C SER A 141 -21.32 1.02 7.92
N ASP A 142 -22.45 0.33 7.77
CA ASP A 142 -22.83 -0.78 8.65
C ASP A 142 -22.56 -2.18 8.11
N ARG A 143 -22.02 -2.28 6.89
CA ARG A 143 -21.81 -3.54 6.19
C ARG A 143 -20.61 -4.30 6.77
N ARG A 144 -20.44 -5.53 6.29
CA ARG A 144 -19.34 -6.39 6.68
C ARG A 144 -18.06 -5.89 5.97
N PRO A 145 -16.95 -5.62 6.68
CA PRO A 145 -15.79 -4.96 6.08
C PRO A 145 -15.02 -5.89 5.15
N LEU A 146 -14.47 -5.32 4.08
CA LEU A 146 -13.54 -5.98 3.18
C LEU A 146 -12.11 -5.63 3.59
N SER A 147 -11.35 -6.57 4.14
CA SER A 147 -10.00 -6.34 4.68
C SER A 147 -8.93 -6.70 3.66
N ALA A 148 -8.08 -5.73 3.30
CA ALA A 148 -7.00 -5.98 2.35
C ALA A 148 -5.87 -6.81 2.95
N VAL A 149 -5.51 -7.91 2.28
CA VAL A 149 -4.45 -8.83 2.67
C VAL A 149 -3.29 -8.78 1.69
N GLY A 150 -2.11 -8.43 2.21
CA GLY A 150 -0.84 -8.35 1.46
C GLY A 150 0.19 -9.42 1.84
N GLY A 151 -0.11 -10.27 2.82
CA GLY A 151 0.75 -11.39 3.26
C GLY A 151 1.80 -11.04 4.32
N GLY A 152 1.99 -9.74 4.59
CA GLY A 152 2.86 -9.25 5.66
C GLY A 152 2.16 -9.11 7.01
N LYS A 153 2.95 -8.77 8.04
CA LYS A 153 2.49 -8.59 9.43
C LYS A 153 1.30 -7.63 9.55
N ASP A 154 1.31 -6.52 8.82
CA ASP A 154 0.34 -5.42 8.97
C ASP A 154 -1.07 -5.89 8.62
N SER A 155 -1.22 -6.53 7.45
CA SER A 155 -2.51 -7.08 7.03
C SER A 155 -3.04 -8.15 7.98
N ILE A 156 -2.14 -8.94 8.59
CA ILE A 156 -2.54 -9.95 9.58
C ILE A 156 -3.05 -9.27 10.85
N VAL A 157 -2.35 -8.24 11.34
CA VAL A 157 -2.79 -7.46 12.50
C VAL A 157 -4.16 -6.84 12.25
N THR A 158 -4.38 -6.21 11.10
CA THR A 158 -5.70 -5.65 10.73
C THR A 158 -6.79 -6.72 10.70
N LEU A 159 -6.53 -7.84 10.01
CA LEU A 159 -7.50 -8.93 9.86
C LEU A 159 -7.89 -9.52 11.22
N GLU A 160 -6.91 -9.78 12.08
CA GLU A 160 -7.13 -10.32 13.42
C GLU A 160 -7.78 -9.31 14.37
N ALA A 161 -7.42 -8.02 14.29
CA ALA A 161 -8.07 -6.95 15.06
C ALA A 161 -9.56 -6.89 14.76
N LEU A 162 -9.93 -6.86 13.46
CA LEU A 162 -11.31 -6.86 13.02
C LEU A 162 -12.06 -8.13 13.46
N ARG A 163 -11.42 -9.30 13.30
CA ARG A 163 -12.01 -10.59 13.69
C ARG A 163 -12.27 -10.66 15.20
N ARG A 164 -11.29 -10.30 16.04
CA ARG A 164 -11.43 -10.33 17.51
C ARG A 164 -12.44 -9.30 18.03
N ALA A 165 -12.63 -8.19 17.31
CA ALA A 165 -13.65 -7.21 17.62
C ALA A 165 -15.05 -7.57 17.07
N GLY A 166 -15.22 -8.75 16.46
CA GLY A 166 -16.52 -9.28 16.05
C GLY A 166 -17.04 -8.73 14.72
N PHE A 167 -16.18 -8.16 13.87
CA PHE A 167 -16.59 -7.59 12.58
C PHE A 167 -16.72 -8.61 11.44
N ASP A 168 -16.25 -9.85 11.62
CA ASP A 168 -16.27 -10.90 10.57
C ASP A 168 -15.71 -10.42 9.21
N PRO A 169 -14.45 -9.95 9.15
CA PRO A 169 -13.90 -9.35 7.94
C PRO A 169 -13.79 -10.35 6.78
N VAL A 170 -14.04 -9.89 5.55
CA VAL A 170 -13.78 -10.66 4.32
C VAL A 170 -12.37 -10.34 3.82
N PRO A 171 -11.43 -11.29 3.77
CA PRO A 171 -10.10 -11.05 3.21
C PRO A 171 -10.18 -10.73 1.72
N PHE A 172 -9.36 -9.78 1.26
CA PHE A 172 -9.30 -9.38 -0.14
C PHE A 172 -7.88 -9.13 -0.63
N SER A 173 -7.59 -9.58 -1.86
CA SER A 173 -6.29 -9.32 -2.50
C SER A 173 -6.44 -9.12 -4.01
N VAL A 174 -5.58 -8.26 -4.57
CA VAL A 174 -5.39 -8.12 -6.02
C VAL A 174 -4.18 -8.95 -6.42
N ASN A 175 -4.33 -9.86 -7.38
CA ASN A 175 -3.26 -10.74 -7.85
C ASN A 175 -2.53 -11.48 -6.69
N PRO A 176 -3.26 -12.23 -5.83
CA PRO A 176 -2.63 -12.97 -4.74
C PRO A 176 -1.53 -13.90 -5.25
N ASN A 177 -0.32 -13.73 -4.74
CA ASN A 177 0.81 -14.65 -4.93
C ASN A 177 0.78 -15.76 -3.88
N HIS A 178 1.76 -16.67 -3.90
CA HIS A 178 1.82 -17.80 -2.96
C HIS A 178 1.88 -17.37 -1.49
N VAL A 179 2.52 -16.24 -1.17
CA VAL A 179 2.56 -15.68 0.19
C VAL A 179 1.16 -15.28 0.65
N ILE A 180 0.46 -14.49 -0.16
CA ILE A 180 -0.90 -14.02 0.15
C ILE A 180 -1.87 -15.21 0.26
N VAL A 181 -1.77 -16.18 -0.64
CA VAL A 181 -2.58 -17.41 -0.61
C VAL A 181 -2.34 -18.15 0.71
N SER A 182 -1.09 -18.35 1.12
CA SER A 182 -0.75 -19.05 2.36
C SER A 182 -1.28 -18.33 3.61
N VAL A 183 -1.27 -16.99 3.62
CA VAL A 183 -1.86 -16.20 4.71
C VAL A 183 -3.39 -16.30 4.72
N ASN A 184 -4.04 -16.26 3.56
CA ASN A 184 -5.49 -16.44 3.48
C ASN A 184 -5.90 -17.83 3.95
N GLU A 185 -5.19 -18.89 3.54
CA GLU A 185 -5.42 -20.26 4.02
C GLU A 185 -5.24 -20.36 5.53
N ALA A 186 -4.16 -19.79 6.09
CA ALA A 186 -3.93 -19.78 7.52
C ALA A 186 -4.99 -18.98 8.30
N SER A 187 -5.71 -18.05 7.67
CA SER A 187 -6.74 -17.26 8.35
C SER A 187 -8.03 -18.05 8.65
N ASP A 188 -8.28 -19.15 7.94
CA ASP A 188 -9.55 -19.89 7.88
C ASP A 188 -10.77 -19.06 7.43
N LEU A 189 -10.55 -17.91 6.78
CA LEU A 189 -11.61 -17.07 6.22
C LEU A 189 -11.70 -17.28 4.71
N VAL A 190 -12.88 -17.08 4.13
CA VAL A 190 -13.10 -17.20 2.67
C VAL A 190 -12.66 -15.90 1.98
N PRO A 191 -11.57 -15.89 1.20
CA PRO A 191 -11.07 -14.68 0.58
C PRO A 191 -11.80 -14.37 -0.73
N LEU A 192 -11.89 -13.08 -1.05
CA LEU A 192 -12.17 -12.59 -2.40
C LEU A 192 -10.86 -12.19 -3.07
N ALA A 193 -10.75 -12.41 -4.39
CA ALA A 193 -9.56 -12.02 -5.12
C ALA A 193 -9.90 -11.45 -6.49
N ALA A 194 -9.42 -10.24 -6.74
CA ALA A 194 -9.45 -9.67 -8.08
C ALA A 194 -8.19 -10.07 -8.86
N ARG A 195 -8.25 -9.97 -10.18
CA ARG A 195 -7.08 -10.07 -11.06
C ARG A 195 -6.91 -8.77 -11.82
N ARG A 196 -5.66 -8.31 -11.91
CA ARG A 196 -5.26 -7.12 -12.66
C ARG A 196 -4.21 -7.54 -13.67
N ARG A 197 -4.47 -7.32 -14.96
CA ARG A 197 -3.58 -7.66 -16.06
C ARG A 197 -3.20 -6.40 -16.82
N ILE A 198 -1.94 -6.01 -16.66
CA ILE A 198 -1.30 -4.95 -17.44
C ILE A 198 -1.21 -5.39 -18.90
N ASP A 199 -1.38 -4.45 -19.82
CA ASP A 199 -1.23 -4.68 -21.25
C ASP A 199 0.21 -5.16 -21.54
N PRO A 200 0.39 -6.32 -22.19
CA PRO A 200 1.70 -6.83 -22.59
C PRO A 200 2.56 -5.83 -23.37
N VAL A 201 1.94 -4.95 -24.16
CA VAL A 201 2.63 -3.92 -24.94
C VAL A 201 3.47 -3.01 -24.05
N LEU A 202 3.06 -2.74 -22.81
CA LEU A 202 3.85 -1.93 -21.88
C LEU A 202 5.19 -2.59 -21.55
N PHE A 203 5.24 -3.92 -21.45
CA PHE A 203 6.49 -4.64 -21.20
C PHE A 203 7.42 -4.59 -22.41
N ASP A 204 6.88 -4.68 -23.63
CA ASP A 204 7.64 -4.55 -24.87
C ASP A 204 8.24 -3.14 -25.00
N LEU A 205 7.47 -2.10 -24.68
CA LEU A 205 7.96 -0.72 -24.66
C LEU A 205 9.06 -0.52 -23.60
N ASN A 206 8.90 -1.09 -22.39
CA ASN A 206 9.93 -1.04 -21.36
C ASN A 206 11.22 -1.75 -21.80
N ALA A 207 11.11 -2.92 -22.43
CA ALA A 207 12.25 -3.64 -22.99
C ALA A 207 12.93 -2.86 -24.12
N ALA A 208 12.14 -2.08 -24.89
CA ALA A 208 12.66 -1.18 -25.90
C ALA A 208 13.33 0.07 -25.32
N GLY A 209 13.15 0.41 -24.03
CA GLY A 209 13.76 1.55 -23.35
C GLY A 209 12.82 2.74 -23.10
N ALA A 210 11.50 2.52 -23.12
CA ALA A 210 10.52 3.50 -22.65
C ALA A 210 10.76 3.87 -21.17
N ARG A 211 10.28 5.06 -20.78
CA ARG A 211 10.41 5.51 -19.39
C ARG A 211 9.65 4.57 -18.45
N ASN A 212 10.24 4.31 -17.29
CA ASN A 212 9.66 3.43 -16.28
C ASN A 212 10.01 3.95 -14.88
N GLY A 213 9.29 3.46 -13.89
CA GLY A 213 9.51 3.80 -12.48
C GLY A 213 8.29 3.48 -11.62
N HIS A 214 8.38 3.94 -10.37
CA HIS A 214 7.37 3.75 -9.34
C HIS A 214 6.01 4.32 -9.77
N ILE A 215 4.93 3.66 -9.33
CA ILE A 215 3.55 4.13 -9.49
C ILE A 215 2.80 3.98 -8.15
N PRO A 216 1.77 4.79 -7.90
CA PRO A 216 0.95 4.72 -6.68
C PRO A 216 0.01 3.49 -6.69
N VAL A 217 0.57 2.28 -6.70
CA VAL A 217 -0.19 1.03 -6.88
C VAL A 217 -1.25 0.80 -5.80
N THR A 218 -1.03 1.30 -4.58
CA THR A 218 -2.01 1.20 -3.50
C THR A 218 -3.30 1.93 -3.86
N ALA A 219 -3.24 3.11 -4.49
CA ALA A 219 -4.44 3.83 -4.90
C ALA A 219 -5.29 3.02 -5.90
N ILE A 220 -4.62 2.34 -6.84
CA ILE A 220 -5.27 1.43 -7.80
C ILE A 220 -5.91 0.25 -7.06
N ASN A 221 -5.15 -0.43 -6.20
CA ASN A 221 -5.64 -1.59 -5.45
C ASN A 221 -6.80 -1.23 -4.51
N SER A 222 -6.79 -0.03 -3.92
CA SER A 222 -7.88 0.48 -3.09
C SER A 222 -9.17 0.65 -3.89
N LEU A 223 -9.11 1.21 -5.10
CA LEU A 223 -10.29 1.34 -5.97
C LEU A 223 -10.81 -0.03 -6.46
N ILE A 224 -9.92 -0.99 -6.75
CA ILE A 224 -10.33 -2.37 -7.06
C ILE A 224 -11.01 -3.03 -5.85
N ALA A 225 -10.49 -2.80 -4.64
CA ALA A 225 -11.11 -3.28 -3.41
C ALA A 225 -12.49 -2.66 -3.18
N VAL A 226 -12.64 -1.34 -3.39
CA VAL A 226 -13.93 -0.65 -3.26
C VAL A 226 -14.93 -1.16 -4.30
N ALA A 227 -14.50 -1.34 -5.56
CA ALA A 227 -15.34 -1.93 -6.60
C ALA A 227 -15.81 -3.33 -6.20
N THR A 228 -14.92 -4.16 -5.65
CA THR A 228 -15.25 -5.50 -5.14
C THR A 228 -16.21 -5.42 -3.96
N ALA A 229 -16.00 -4.49 -3.02
CA ALA A 229 -16.86 -4.32 -1.86
C ALA A 229 -18.29 -3.93 -2.28
N VAL A 230 -18.43 -2.93 -3.14
CA VAL A 230 -19.72 -2.51 -3.71
C VAL A 230 -20.41 -3.69 -4.38
N LEU A 231 -19.70 -4.41 -5.26
CA LEU A 231 -20.23 -5.54 -6.03
C LEU A 231 -20.76 -6.68 -5.13
N HIS A 232 -20.16 -6.90 -3.96
CA HIS A 232 -20.59 -7.91 -2.99
C HIS A 232 -21.51 -7.38 -1.89
N GLY A 233 -21.88 -6.10 -1.94
CA GLY A 233 -22.66 -5.46 -0.88
C GLY A 233 -21.92 -5.44 0.48
N LEU A 234 -20.59 -5.40 0.46
CA LEU A 234 -19.69 -5.26 1.61
C LEU A 234 -19.33 -3.79 1.81
N GLY A 235 -18.56 -3.51 2.87
CA GLY A 235 -18.00 -2.19 3.14
C GLY A 235 -17.90 -1.92 4.64
N PRO A 236 -17.11 -0.93 5.08
CA PRO A 236 -15.99 -0.27 4.39
C PRO A 236 -14.91 -1.22 3.87
N VAL A 237 -14.05 -0.73 2.96
CA VAL A 237 -12.73 -1.34 2.70
C VAL A 237 -11.76 -0.93 3.81
N VAL A 238 -11.05 -1.90 4.38
CA VAL A 238 -10.09 -1.67 5.47
C VAL A 238 -8.68 -2.05 5.05
N MET A 239 -7.79 -1.06 5.06
CA MET A 239 -6.35 -1.21 4.78
C MET A 239 -5.52 -1.26 6.05
N SER A 240 -4.23 -1.54 5.85
CA SER A 240 -3.23 -1.72 6.91
C SER A 240 -2.04 -0.77 6.78
N ASN A 241 -2.24 0.40 6.15
CA ASN A 241 -1.21 1.43 6.05
C ASN A 241 -1.01 2.13 7.40
N GLU A 242 0.24 2.32 7.79
CA GLU A 242 0.61 2.88 9.09
C GLU A 242 1.04 4.35 9.00
N ARG A 243 1.49 4.94 10.10
CA ARG A 243 1.76 6.38 10.23
C ARG A 243 2.89 6.86 9.32
N SER A 244 4.04 6.17 9.30
CA SER A 244 5.27 6.56 8.61
C SER A 244 5.13 6.60 7.08
N ALA A 245 4.15 5.88 6.52
CA ALA A 245 3.83 5.95 5.10
C ALA A 245 3.49 7.37 4.60
N SER A 246 3.16 8.31 5.51
CA SER A 246 2.91 9.70 5.17
C SER A 246 4.19 10.54 5.06
N ASP A 247 5.32 10.06 5.58
CA ASP A 247 6.55 10.84 5.66
C ASP A 247 7.29 10.88 4.31
N PRO A 248 7.75 12.05 3.86
CA PRO A 248 8.47 12.15 2.59
C PRO A 248 9.87 11.56 2.70
N ASN A 249 10.36 11.01 1.58
CA ASN A 249 11.74 10.54 1.47
C ASN A 249 12.73 11.70 1.31
N LEU A 250 12.36 12.72 0.53
CA LEU A 250 13.18 13.90 0.27
C LEU A 250 12.35 15.07 -0.26
N VAL A 251 12.97 16.24 -0.41
CA VAL A 251 12.41 17.39 -1.12
C VAL A 251 13.18 17.63 -2.43
N TRP A 252 12.48 17.76 -3.55
CA TRP A 252 13.05 18.05 -4.87
C TRP A 252 12.23 19.11 -5.59
N ASN A 253 12.89 20.16 -6.10
CA ASN A 253 12.23 21.33 -6.72
C ASN A 253 11.12 21.97 -5.86
N GLY A 254 11.28 21.94 -4.53
CA GLY A 254 10.27 22.48 -3.60
C GLY A 254 9.07 21.56 -3.33
N HIS A 255 9.07 20.33 -3.87
CA HIS A 255 8.04 19.33 -3.62
C HIS A 255 8.58 18.19 -2.76
N GLU A 256 7.75 17.73 -1.83
CA GLU A 256 7.96 16.48 -1.10
C GLU A 256 7.81 15.28 -2.03
N ILE A 257 8.82 14.40 -2.03
CA ILE A 257 8.83 13.17 -2.80
C ILE A 257 8.66 12.00 -1.84
N ASN A 258 7.54 11.29 -1.95
CA ASN A 258 7.20 10.16 -1.08
C ASN A 258 6.92 8.90 -1.92
N HIS A 259 7.77 7.87 -1.79
CA HIS A 259 7.64 6.54 -2.40
C HIS A 259 6.34 5.84 -2.01
N GLN A 260 5.84 6.13 -0.81
CA GLN A 260 4.67 5.52 -0.22
C GLN A 260 3.47 6.45 -0.22
N TRP A 261 3.46 7.54 -1.01
CA TRP A 261 2.39 8.56 -0.96
C TRP A 261 0.98 7.96 -1.00
N SER A 262 0.74 6.98 -1.88
CA SER A 262 -0.57 6.31 -2.00
C SER A 262 -1.00 5.46 -0.79
N LYS A 263 -0.11 5.27 0.18
CA LYS A 263 -0.39 4.69 1.50
C LYS A 263 -0.47 5.75 2.59
N GLY A 264 -0.19 7.02 2.31
CA GLY A 264 -0.23 8.12 3.29
C GLY A 264 -1.64 8.61 3.61
N VAL A 265 -1.77 9.39 4.68
CA VAL A 265 -3.05 9.94 5.14
C VAL A 265 -3.68 10.91 4.14
N GLU A 266 -2.86 11.68 3.41
CA GLU A 266 -3.36 12.61 2.38
C GLU A 266 -4.08 11.84 1.26
N ALA A 267 -3.43 10.82 0.70
CA ALA A 267 -4.02 9.99 -0.35
C ALA A 267 -5.29 9.27 0.12
N GLU A 268 -5.32 8.81 1.37
CA GLU A 268 -6.52 8.23 1.99
C GLU A 268 -7.68 9.24 2.05
N GLY A 269 -7.42 10.46 2.52
CA GLY A 269 -8.43 11.52 2.57
C GLY A 269 -8.96 11.91 1.20
N LEU A 270 -8.08 12.09 0.21
CA LEU A 270 -8.47 12.42 -1.17
C LEU A 270 -9.31 11.32 -1.81
N LEU A 271 -8.93 10.05 -1.60
CA LEU A 271 -9.68 8.92 -2.13
C LEU A 271 -11.07 8.82 -1.50
N ARG A 272 -11.16 8.99 -0.17
CA ARG A 272 -12.44 9.02 0.56
C ARG A 272 -13.36 10.12 0.04
N SER A 273 -12.85 11.35 -0.08
CA SER A 273 -13.62 12.49 -0.57
C SER A 273 -14.11 12.27 -2.00
N ALA A 274 -13.26 11.77 -2.89
CA ALA A 274 -13.64 11.46 -4.27
C ALA A 274 -14.72 10.37 -4.34
N LEU A 275 -14.60 9.31 -3.54
CA LEU A 275 -15.59 8.22 -3.49
C LEU A 275 -16.93 8.69 -2.93
N ALA A 276 -16.92 9.52 -1.89
CA ALA A 276 -18.14 10.09 -1.32
C ALA A 276 -18.84 11.03 -2.32
N GLU A 277 -18.09 11.96 -2.94
CA GLU A 277 -18.65 12.96 -3.87
C GLU A 277 -19.08 12.35 -5.22
N HIS A 278 -18.30 11.42 -5.76
CA HIS A 278 -18.51 10.89 -7.13
C HIS A 278 -19.35 9.61 -7.15
N ALA A 279 -19.19 8.73 -6.16
CA ALA A 279 -19.88 7.44 -6.10
C ALA A 279 -20.97 7.37 -5.00
N GLY A 280 -21.06 8.37 -4.12
CA GLY A 280 -22.10 8.45 -3.09
C GLY A 280 -21.88 7.51 -1.89
N LEU A 281 -20.68 6.96 -1.74
CA LEU A 281 -20.33 6.07 -0.63
C LEU A 281 -20.24 6.83 0.69
N THR A 282 -20.80 6.27 1.76
CA THR A 282 -20.85 6.94 3.08
C THR A 282 -19.56 6.72 3.86
N GLU A 283 -19.05 5.49 3.88
CA GLU A 283 -17.86 5.10 4.61
C GLU A 283 -17.00 4.18 3.72
N PRO A 284 -16.38 4.72 2.65
CA PRO A 284 -15.87 3.89 1.57
C PRO A 284 -14.63 3.06 1.94
N TYR A 285 -13.72 3.65 2.70
CA TYR A 285 -12.34 3.16 2.79
C TYR A 285 -11.55 3.84 3.91
N PHE A 286 -10.87 3.08 4.77
CA PHE A 286 -9.91 3.65 5.72
C PHE A 286 -8.76 2.70 6.02
N SER A 287 -7.69 3.21 6.63
CA SER A 287 -6.60 2.39 7.14
C SER A 287 -6.67 2.21 8.65
N LEU A 288 -6.87 0.98 9.12
CA LEU A 288 -7.04 0.70 10.55
C LEU A 288 -5.76 1.02 11.36
N LEU A 289 -4.59 0.79 10.78
CA LEU A 289 -3.31 0.95 11.47
C LEU A 289 -2.74 2.37 11.39
N ARG A 290 -3.48 3.32 10.82
CA ARG A 290 -2.97 4.68 10.49
C ARG A 290 -2.30 5.38 11.67
N SER A 291 -2.84 5.21 12.87
CA SER A 291 -2.32 5.87 14.06
C SER A 291 -1.07 5.20 14.65
N LEU A 292 -0.74 3.98 14.21
CA LEU A 292 0.31 3.15 14.79
C LEU A 292 1.63 3.32 14.04
N SER A 293 2.73 3.10 14.76
CA SER A 293 4.06 2.93 14.19
C SER A 293 4.27 1.47 13.75
N GLU A 294 5.26 1.22 12.90
CA GLU A 294 5.66 -0.12 12.50
C GLU A 294 6.08 -1.01 13.69
N LEU A 295 6.76 -0.44 14.69
CA LEU A 295 7.20 -1.13 15.91
C LEU A 295 6.03 -1.49 16.82
N HIS A 296 5.03 -0.60 16.94
CA HIS A 296 3.79 -0.91 17.65
C HIS A 296 3.06 -2.07 16.95
N ILE A 297 2.96 -2.03 15.61
CA ILE A 297 2.36 -3.12 14.84
C ILE A 297 3.13 -4.43 15.04
N ALA A 298 4.47 -4.40 15.10
CA ALA A 298 5.28 -5.59 15.39
C ALA A 298 4.98 -6.19 16.77
N ARG A 299 4.76 -5.33 17.79
CA ARG A 299 4.30 -5.76 19.11
C ARG A 299 2.92 -6.43 19.06
N LEU A 300 1.97 -5.84 18.35
CA LEU A 300 0.62 -6.41 18.19
C LEU A 300 0.67 -7.75 17.44
N PHE A 301 1.49 -7.85 16.40
CA PHE A 301 1.69 -9.09 15.65
C PHE A 301 2.28 -10.20 16.53
N ALA A 302 3.10 -9.86 17.53
CA ALA A 302 3.67 -10.85 18.43
C ALA A 302 2.62 -11.61 19.27
N GLU A 303 1.42 -11.06 19.44
CA GLU A 303 0.28 -11.72 20.11
C GLU A 303 -0.49 -12.70 19.19
N ILE A 304 0.02 -12.98 17.99
CA ILE A 304 -0.61 -13.82 16.97
C ILE A 304 0.41 -14.86 16.48
N ASP A 305 0.20 -16.15 16.77
CA ASP A 305 1.10 -17.25 16.39
C ASP A 305 0.63 -18.06 15.17
N ARG A 306 -0.67 -18.02 14.87
CA ARG A 306 -1.32 -18.75 13.76
C ARG A 306 -0.62 -18.60 12.41
N TYR A 307 0.05 -17.48 12.17
CA TYR A 307 0.67 -17.16 10.88
C TYR A 307 2.19 -17.33 10.84
N ASP A 308 2.84 -17.83 11.90
CA ASP A 308 4.30 -17.95 12.00
C ASP A 308 4.92 -18.71 10.79
N ALA A 309 4.22 -19.72 10.30
CA ALA A 309 4.65 -20.56 9.17
C ALA A 309 4.50 -19.89 7.79
N VAL A 310 3.77 -18.77 7.68
CA VAL A 310 3.38 -18.19 6.39
C VAL A 310 3.68 -16.70 6.25
N VAL A 311 3.71 -15.94 7.36
CA VAL A 311 3.95 -14.48 7.35
C VAL A 311 5.24 -14.16 6.59
N THR A 312 5.15 -13.26 5.61
CA THR A 312 6.31 -12.87 4.80
C THR A 312 6.16 -11.41 4.35
N SER A 313 7.08 -10.57 4.81
CA SER A 313 7.17 -9.15 4.38
C SER A 313 8.40 -8.86 3.52
N CYS A 314 9.22 -9.86 3.20
CA CYS A 314 10.47 -9.68 2.47
C CYS A 314 10.21 -9.21 1.02
N ASN A 315 10.77 -8.07 0.62
CA ASN A 315 10.66 -7.54 -0.74
C ASN A 315 11.14 -8.52 -1.82
N ALA A 316 12.11 -9.39 -1.51
CA ALA A 316 12.61 -10.39 -2.44
C ALA A 316 11.56 -11.47 -2.77
N ALA A 317 10.59 -11.74 -1.88
CA ALA A 317 9.52 -12.70 -2.13
C ALA A 317 8.44 -12.19 -3.10
N PHE A 318 8.42 -10.88 -3.37
CA PHE A 318 7.45 -10.24 -4.26
C PHE A 318 8.06 -9.83 -5.62
N LYS A 319 9.31 -10.22 -5.90
CA LYS A 319 9.94 -10.00 -7.21
C LYS A 319 9.26 -10.85 -8.28
N LEU A 320 9.16 -10.31 -9.50
CA LEU A 320 8.61 -11.05 -10.66
C LEU A 320 9.54 -12.17 -11.16
N ARG A 321 10.84 -12.10 -10.85
CA ARG A 321 11.87 -13.09 -11.23
C ARG A 321 12.77 -13.34 -10.03
N ASP A 322 13.23 -14.58 -9.88
CA ASP A 322 14.13 -15.02 -8.81
C ASP A 322 13.64 -14.64 -7.41
N ALA A 323 12.33 -14.85 -7.17
CA ALA A 323 11.71 -14.56 -5.90
C ALA A 323 12.21 -15.54 -4.82
N SER A 324 12.47 -15.04 -3.61
CA SER A 324 12.71 -15.90 -2.47
C SER A 324 11.41 -16.56 -2.00
N ASP A 325 11.47 -17.81 -1.51
CA ASP A 325 10.28 -18.50 -1.02
C ASP A 325 9.58 -17.72 0.11
N ARG A 326 10.36 -17.25 1.10
CA ARG A 326 9.89 -16.39 2.20
C ARG A 326 10.90 -15.28 2.52
N TRP A 327 11.78 -15.50 3.48
CA TRP A 327 12.72 -14.50 3.98
C TRP A 327 14.11 -14.68 3.35
N CYS A 328 14.62 -13.68 2.63
CA CYS A 328 16.00 -13.74 2.14
C CYS A 328 17.04 -13.54 3.25
N ARG A 329 16.63 -12.95 4.38
CA ARG A 329 17.46 -12.65 5.58
C ARG A 329 18.60 -11.65 5.35
N ASP A 330 18.59 -10.93 4.23
CA ASP A 330 19.67 -10.01 3.86
C ASP A 330 19.20 -8.64 3.38
N CYS A 331 17.92 -8.47 3.01
CA CYS A 331 17.42 -7.16 2.57
C CYS A 331 17.09 -6.24 3.76
N PRO A 332 17.06 -4.90 3.57
CA PRO A 332 16.67 -3.94 4.61
C PRO A 332 15.34 -4.29 5.28
N LYS A 333 14.35 -4.74 4.50
CA LYS A 333 13.05 -5.19 5.05
C LYS A 333 13.15 -6.41 5.99
N CYS A 334 14.02 -7.39 5.71
CA CYS A 334 14.21 -8.53 6.62
C CYS A 334 14.84 -8.08 7.94
N ARG A 335 15.88 -7.24 7.86
CA ARG A 335 16.57 -6.70 9.03
C ARG A 335 15.61 -5.90 9.90
N PHE A 336 14.89 -4.94 9.31
CA PHE A 336 13.95 -4.11 10.04
C PHE A 336 12.85 -4.93 10.72
N VAL A 337 12.21 -5.87 9.99
CA VAL A 337 11.12 -6.67 10.57
C VAL A 337 11.63 -7.61 11.66
N PHE A 338 12.83 -8.19 11.51
CA PHE A 338 13.43 -9.01 12.58
C PHE A 338 13.71 -8.15 13.82
N LEU A 339 14.35 -6.98 13.65
CA LEU A 339 14.64 -6.05 14.73
C LEU A 339 13.36 -5.57 15.44
N ALA A 340 12.30 -5.26 14.71
CA ALA A 340 11.04 -4.79 15.28
C ALA A 340 10.26 -5.88 16.03
N MET A 341 10.33 -7.14 15.59
CA MET A 341 9.63 -8.27 16.22
C MET A 341 10.40 -8.92 17.37
N ALA A 342 11.74 -8.93 17.30
CA ALA A 342 12.60 -9.63 18.27
C ALA A 342 12.36 -9.25 19.75
N PRO A 343 12.08 -7.98 20.10
CA PRO A 343 11.80 -7.60 21.49
C PRO A 343 10.55 -8.25 22.09
N PHE A 344 9.62 -8.73 21.26
CA PHE A 344 8.29 -9.18 21.68
C PHE A 344 8.08 -10.68 21.49
N MET A 345 9.11 -11.42 21.08
CA MET A 345 9.06 -12.85 20.84
C MET A 345 10.20 -13.55 21.57
N THR A 346 10.03 -14.84 21.85
CA THR A 346 11.18 -15.66 22.21
C THR A 346 12.10 -15.78 21.01
N ARG A 347 13.41 -15.86 21.27
CA ARG A 347 14.44 -16.05 20.25
C ARG A 347 14.14 -17.27 19.37
N GLU A 348 13.68 -18.38 19.96
CA GLU A 348 13.35 -19.59 19.22
C GLU A 348 12.21 -19.39 18.23
N ARG A 349 11.18 -18.64 18.62
CA ARG A 349 10.02 -18.36 17.76
C ARG A 349 10.42 -17.52 16.55
N ILE A 350 11.07 -16.37 16.77
CA ILE A 350 11.44 -15.49 15.66
C ILE A 350 12.48 -16.13 14.74
N THR A 351 13.45 -16.87 15.28
CA THR A 351 14.42 -17.63 14.48
C THR A 351 13.72 -18.67 13.61
N ARG A 352 12.66 -19.32 14.10
CA ARG A 352 11.85 -20.27 13.32
C ARG A 352 11.08 -19.58 12.19
N ILE A 353 10.47 -18.43 12.46
CA ILE A 353 9.72 -17.65 11.46
C ILE A 353 10.62 -17.27 10.28
N PHE A 354 11.85 -16.80 10.57
CA PHE A 354 12.80 -16.35 9.56
C PHE A 354 13.67 -17.47 8.97
N GLY A 355 13.73 -18.63 9.63
CA GLY A 355 14.67 -19.70 9.29
C GLY A 355 16.13 -19.35 9.59
N GLY A 356 16.37 -18.44 10.53
CA GLY A 356 17.71 -17.98 10.90
C GLY A 356 17.67 -16.85 11.93
N ASP A 357 18.75 -16.74 12.72
CA ASP A 357 18.92 -15.68 13.71
C ASP A 357 19.80 -14.58 13.13
N LEU A 358 19.18 -13.47 12.70
CA LEU A 358 19.90 -12.35 12.09
C LEU A 358 20.73 -11.55 13.11
N LEU A 359 20.41 -11.62 14.41
CA LEU A 359 21.16 -10.89 15.45
C LEU A 359 22.38 -11.68 15.93
N ALA A 360 22.42 -12.99 15.66
CA ALA A 360 23.58 -13.84 15.90
C ALA A 360 24.68 -13.71 14.83
N ASP A 361 24.36 -13.20 13.64
CA ASP A 361 25.25 -13.16 12.47
C ASP A 361 25.97 -11.81 12.32
N PRO A 362 27.28 -11.72 12.60
CA PRO A 362 28.03 -10.47 12.50
C PRO A 362 28.06 -9.86 11.09
N THR A 363 27.80 -10.65 10.04
CA THR A 363 27.75 -10.12 8.67
C THR A 363 26.56 -9.18 8.44
N GLN A 364 25.56 -9.21 9.33
CA GLN A 364 24.39 -8.32 9.28
C GLN A 364 24.67 -6.91 9.82
N ILE A 365 25.78 -6.70 10.55
CA ILE A 365 26.07 -5.44 11.24
C ILE A 365 26.01 -4.21 10.32
N PRO A 366 26.65 -4.20 9.13
CA PRO A 366 26.61 -3.02 8.25
C PRO A 366 25.18 -2.64 7.86
N GLY A 367 24.35 -3.61 7.48
CA GLY A 367 22.97 -3.35 7.08
C GLY A 367 22.08 -2.87 8.23
N TYR A 368 22.34 -3.27 9.47
CA TYR A 368 21.64 -2.71 10.62
C TYR A 368 22.10 -1.28 10.96
N ARG A 369 23.38 -0.96 10.79
CA ARG A 369 23.90 0.40 10.99
C ARG A 369 23.25 1.41 10.04
N GLU A 370 22.97 1.00 8.80
CA GLU A 370 22.19 1.80 7.84
C GLU A 370 20.76 2.09 8.36
N LEU A 371 20.05 1.07 8.87
CA LEU A 371 18.70 1.24 9.44
C LEU A 371 18.66 2.18 10.65
N LEU A 372 19.74 2.19 11.44
CA LEU A 372 19.89 3.05 12.62
C LEU A 372 20.41 4.45 12.28
N GLY A 373 20.58 4.77 10.99
CA GLY A 373 21.04 6.08 10.53
C GLY A 373 22.52 6.37 10.83
N VAL A 374 23.30 5.36 11.22
CA VAL A 374 24.71 5.52 11.62
C VAL A 374 25.60 5.78 10.41
N ASP A 375 25.38 5.05 9.31
CA ASP A 375 26.22 5.14 8.10
C ASP A 375 25.56 5.97 6.97
N GLY A 376 24.41 6.62 7.25
CA GLY A 376 23.76 7.61 6.39
C GLY A 376 22.89 7.06 5.25
N HIS A 377 21.99 7.94 4.77
CA HIS A 377 20.89 7.78 3.78
C HIS A 377 19.86 6.68 4.06
N LYS A 378 18.63 7.10 4.36
CA LYS A 378 17.43 6.25 4.43
C LYS A 378 17.22 5.55 3.07
N PRO A 379 17.11 4.22 3.01
CA PRO A 379 16.77 3.52 1.78
C PRO A 379 15.42 3.99 1.23
N PHE A 380 15.22 3.97 -0.09
CA PHE A 380 13.89 4.10 -0.70
C PHE A 380 12.98 2.88 -0.42
N GLU A 381 13.47 1.87 0.30
CA GLU A 381 12.66 0.72 0.70
C GLU A 381 11.67 1.10 1.81
N CYS A 382 10.52 0.41 1.83
CA CYS A 382 9.49 0.59 2.86
C CYS A 382 9.93 -0.06 4.19
N VAL A 383 10.89 0.53 4.89
CA VAL A 383 11.29 0.16 6.26
C VAL A 383 10.84 1.25 7.23
N GLY A 384 10.63 0.91 8.50
CA GLY A 384 10.23 1.91 9.50
C GLY A 384 11.35 2.90 9.83
N GLU A 385 11.04 3.81 10.74
CA GLU A 385 11.90 4.95 11.03
C GLU A 385 13.16 4.58 11.83
N VAL A 386 14.16 5.46 11.76
CA VAL A 386 15.39 5.34 12.56
C VAL A 386 15.05 5.28 14.05
N GLU A 387 14.12 6.13 14.51
CA GLU A 387 13.65 6.15 15.89
C GLU A 387 13.13 4.79 16.35
N GLU A 388 12.29 4.14 15.54
CA GLU A 388 11.74 2.81 15.85
C GLU A 388 12.84 1.75 15.96
N SER A 389 13.84 1.82 15.08
CA SER A 389 14.98 0.90 15.10
C SER A 389 15.82 1.07 16.39
N VAL A 390 16.03 2.31 16.83
CA VAL A 390 16.76 2.60 18.09
C VAL A 390 15.94 2.14 19.30
N VAL A 391 14.63 2.39 19.33
CA VAL A 391 13.77 1.91 20.44
C VAL A 391 13.80 0.38 20.50
N ALA A 392 13.64 -0.30 19.37
CA ALA A 392 13.72 -1.76 19.32
C ALA A 392 15.07 -2.28 19.86
N LEU A 393 16.19 -1.67 19.44
CA LEU A 393 17.52 -2.03 19.95
C LEU A 393 17.65 -1.79 21.46
N SER A 394 17.07 -0.70 21.99
CA SER A 394 17.10 -0.40 23.44
C SER A 394 16.37 -1.46 24.28
N LEU A 395 15.30 -2.06 23.73
CA LEU A 395 14.59 -3.17 24.37
C LEU A 395 15.43 -4.44 24.33
N LEU A 396 16.07 -4.75 23.19
CA LEU A 396 16.94 -5.93 23.04
C LEU A 396 18.14 -5.87 24.00
N ALA A 397 18.75 -4.69 24.18
CA ALA A 397 19.89 -4.49 25.06
C ALA A 397 19.59 -4.82 26.54
N GLN A 398 18.31 -4.80 26.94
CA GLN A 398 17.86 -5.11 28.30
C GLN A 398 17.42 -6.58 28.48
N GLN A 399 17.33 -7.36 27.40
CA GLN A 399 16.83 -8.74 27.44
C GLN A 399 17.98 -9.76 27.45
N GLU A 400 17.96 -10.70 28.40
CA GLU A 400 19.00 -11.73 28.55
C GLU A 400 19.20 -12.57 27.27
N GLN A 401 18.11 -12.89 26.54
CA GLN A 401 18.18 -13.66 25.29
C GLN A 401 18.89 -12.94 24.12
N TRP A 402 19.04 -11.61 24.20
CA TRP A 402 19.50 -10.77 23.08
C TRP A 402 20.72 -9.90 23.39
N ARG A 403 20.90 -9.41 24.62
CA ARG A 403 21.93 -8.43 24.98
C ARG A 403 23.35 -8.82 24.59
N ASP A 404 23.65 -10.12 24.57
CA ASP A 404 24.98 -10.67 24.25
C ASP A 404 25.12 -11.09 22.78
N ALA A 405 24.06 -10.96 21.97
CA ALA A 405 24.12 -11.24 20.54
C ALA A 405 25.16 -10.31 19.86
N PRO A 406 26.03 -10.82 18.97
CA PRO A 406 27.10 -10.03 18.34
C PRO A 406 26.60 -8.74 17.68
N VAL A 407 25.47 -8.81 16.97
CA VAL A 407 24.88 -7.64 16.32
C VAL A 407 24.38 -6.63 17.36
N VAL A 408 23.66 -7.08 18.40
CA VAL A 408 23.14 -6.18 19.44
C VAL A 408 24.27 -5.42 20.12
N ARG A 409 25.34 -6.10 20.55
CA ARG A 409 26.50 -5.46 21.16
C ARG A 409 27.15 -4.43 20.24
N ALA A 410 27.42 -4.81 18.99
CA ALA A 410 28.05 -3.94 18.02
C ALA A 410 27.21 -2.68 17.72
N LEU A 411 25.88 -2.80 17.70
CA LEU A 411 24.99 -1.66 17.47
C LEU A 411 24.84 -0.78 18.71
N VAL A 412 24.83 -1.38 19.91
CA VAL A 412 24.81 -0.61 21.17
C VAL A 412 26.06 0.26 21.29
N ASP A 413 27.24 -0.31 21.00
CA ASP A 413 28.52 0.41 21.03
C ASP A 413 28.63 1.49 19.94
N ALA A 414 27.87 1.36 18.86
CA ALA A 414 27.92 2.27 17.71
C ALA A 414 27.06 3.53 17.87
N LEU A 415 26.07 3.52 18.77
CA LEU A 415 25.13 4.63 18.94
C LEU A 415 25.60 5.63 20.02
N PRO A 416 25.45 6.94 19.78
CA PRO A 416 25.75 7.96 20.78
C PRO A 416 24.69 8.00 21.90
N ASP A 417 25.06 8.51 23.08
CA ASP A 417 24.16 8.67 24.24
C ASP A 417 22.87 9.46 23.95
N THR A 418 22.94 10.37 22.97
CA THR A 418 21.78 11.14 22.51
C THR A 418 20.70 10.26 21.87
N ALA A 419 21.08 9.19 21.17
CA ALA A 419 20.12 8.25 20.58
C ALA A 419 19.33 7.50 21.66
N TRP A 420 19.99 7.12 22.75
CA TRP A 420 19.34 6.46 23.90
C TRP A 420 18.39 7.37 24.64
N SER A 421 18.79 8.64 24.80
CA SER A 421 17.94 9.66 25.43
C SER A 421 16.66 9.92 24.62
N ALA A 422 16.79 9.96 23.29
CA ALA A 422 15.64 10.08 22.38
C ALA A 422 14.73 8.84 22.48
N ALA A 423 15.28 7.63 22.39
CA ALA A 423 14.51 6.40 22.51
C ALA A 423 13.75 6.27 23.85
N ALA A 424 14.35 6.72 24.96
CA ALA A 424 13.73 6.69 26.28
C ALA A 424 12.49 7.61 26.42
N THR A 425 12.37 8.62 25.56
CA THR A 425 11.26 9.58 25.55
C THR A 425 10.36 9.42 24.32
N SER A 426 10.61 8.41 23.51
CA SER A 426 9.89 8.13 22.26
C SER A 426 8.42 7.75 22.50
N ASP A 427 7.56 8.17 21.58
CA ASP A 427 6.14 7.86 21.57
C ASP A 427 5.75 6.77 20.55
N VAL A 428 6.72 5.96 20.08
CA VAL A 428 6.47 4.94 19.05
C VAL A 428 5.37 3.94 19.41
N PHE A 429 5.11 3.66 20.69
CA PHE A 429 3.99 2.81 21.13
C PHE A 429 2.67 3.56 21.38
N THR A 430 2.66 4.87 21.22
CA THR A 430 1.48 5.72 21.40
C THR A 430 0.80 5.92 20.05
N PRO A 431 -0.47 5.51 19.89
CA PRO A 431 -1.26 5.85 18.72
C PRO A 431 -1.37 7.39 18.58
N GLY A 432 -1.17 7.91 17.37
CA GLY A 432 -1.20 9.36 17.13
C GLY A 432 -1.28 9.73 15.66
N GLY A 433 -1.38 11.04 15.38
CA GLY A 433 -1.49 11.58 14.03
C GLY A 433 -2.92 11.57 13.45
N PRO A 434 -3.12 12.27 12.32
CA PRO A 434 -4.41 12.30 11.63
C PRO A 434 -4.78 10.92 11.10
N ASN A 435 -6.06 10.56 11.18
CA ASN A 435 -6.60 9.31 10.65
C ASN A 435 -8.08 9.46 10.29
N PHE A 436 -8.59 8.49 9.54
CA PHE A 436 -10.00 8.40 9.15
C PHE A 436 -10.66 7.13 9.69
N VAL A 437 -10.15 6.57 10.79
CA VAL A 437 -10.73 5.36 11.38
C VAL A 437 -12.11 5.72 11.95
N PRO A 438 -13.20 5.10 11.47
CA PRO A 438 -14.53 5.43 11.96
C PRO A 438 -14.68 5.02 13.42
N GLN A 439 -15.51 5.74 14.19
CA GLN A 439 -15.70 5.50 15.62
C GLN A 439 -16.08 4.04 15.92
N ARG A 440 -16.89 3.41 15.06
CA ARG A 440 -17.28 1.99 15.16
C ARG A 440 -16.06 1.06 15.24
N TYR A 441 -14.98 1.37 14.53
CA TYR A 441 -13.76 0.54 14.45
C TYR A 441 -12.68 0.91 15.48
N ALA A 442 -12.86 1.99 16.26
CA ALA A 442 -11.84 2.48 17.18
C ALA A 442 -11.38 1.42 18.21
N ALA A 443 -12.31 0.56 18.66
CA ALA A 443 -12.01 -0.51 19.62
C ALA A 443 -11.28 -1.72 19.00
N ALA A 444 -11.23 -1.85 17.67
CA ALA A 444 -10.65 -3.02 17.02
C ALA A 444 -9.17 -3.21 17.36
N LEU A 445 -8.40 -2.12 17.43
CA LEU A 445 -6.99 -2.19 17.81
C LEU A 445 -6.78 -2.61 19.27
N THR A 446 -7.68 -2.20 20.17
CA THR A 446 -7.60 -2.59 21.59
C THR A 446 -7.95 -4.07 21.80
N ALA A 447 -8.73 -4.67 20.91
CA ALA A 447 -9.11 -6.09 20.99
C ALA A 447 -7.91 -7.06 20.84
N LEU A 448 -6.81 -6.63 20.22
CA LEU A 448 -5.58 -7.42 20.16
C LEU A 448 -4.78 -7.38 21.47
N ALA A 449 -4.78 -6.24 22.17
CA ALA A 449 -3.97 -6.01 23.37
C ALA A 449 -4.51 -6.70 24.64
N TRP A 450 -5.79 -7.06 24.68
CA TRP A 450 -6.46 -7.61 25.87
C TRP A 450 -6.35 -9.13 26.04
N ALA A 451 -5.73 -9.85 25.10
CA ALA A 451 -5.58 -11.30 25.18
C ALA A 451 -4.51 -11.78 26.17
N SER A 452 -3.73 -10.86 26.76
CA SER A 452 -2.48 -11.18 27.48
C SER A 452 -2.46 -10.69 28.94
N LEU A 453 -3.61 -10.37 29.52
CA LEU A 453 -3.71 -10.26 31.00
C LEU A 453 -4.05 -11.64 31.57
N PRO A 454 -3.08 -12.36 32.18
CA PRO A 454 -3.42 -13.50 33.02
C PRO A 454 -4.27 -12.99 34.19
N GLY A 455 -5.45 -13.59 34.37
CA GLY A 455 -6.22 -13.47 35.61
C GLY A 455 -5.57 -14.21 36.78
#